data_AF-A0A7K0XGD6-F1
#
_entry.id   AF-A0A7K0XGD6-F1
#
_cell.length_a   1.000
_cell.length_b   1.000
_cell.length_c   1.000
_cell.angle_alpha   90.00
_cell.angle_beta   90.00
_cell.angle_gamma   90.00
#
_symmetry.space_group_name_H-M   'P 1'
#
loop_
_entity.id
_entity.type
_entity.pdbx_description
1 polymer ?
#
loop_
_entity_poly.entity_id
_entity_poly.type
_entity_poly.pdbx_seq_one_letter_code
_entity_poly.pdbx_strand_id
1 'polypeptide(L)'
;MRCRHGTFHPPAPSRRTFLSSSKPSGSRMEQPPRPKRREMGLDEVVSVIGDPSVLVHGSERGPVTGIELDSRLVRPGDLFAAMPGHVMHGAVFGSQAVASGAVAILTDGEGVSMLTEEVRRLVPVIEVAAPRSFLGMISASVYGRPADAVTLVGVTGTNGKTTVSYM
;
A
#
# COMPACT_ATOMS: atom_id res chain seq x y z
N MET A 1 -46.62 -67.64 7.59
CA MET A 1 -45.27 -68.14 7.95
C MET A 1 -44.31 -67.62 6.89
N ARG A 2 -43.37 -66.73 7.28
CA ARG A 2 -42.27 -66.11 6.49
C ARG A 2 -42.65 -65.30 5.23
N CYS A 3 -42.38 -63.98 5.29
CA CYS A 3 -41.64 -63.24 4.26
C CYS A 3 -41.11 -61.95 4.89
N ARG A 4 -39.80 -61.88 5.13
CA ARG A 4 -39.09 -60.71 5.65
C ARG A 4 -39.13 -59.62 4.57
N HIS A 5 -39.78 -58.49 4.86
CA HIS A 5 -39.62 -57.27 4.05
C HIS A 5 -38.31 -56.62 4.45
N GLY A 6 -37.25 -56.85 3.67
CA GLY A 6 -36.02 -56.10 3.76
C GLY A 6 -36.25 -54.68 3.26
N THR A 7 -36.03 -53.70 4.11
CA THR A 7 -36.00 -52.29 3.72
C THR A 7 -34.68 -52.00 3.02
N PHE A 8 -34.77 -51.72 1.72
CA PHE A 8 -33.65 -51.33 0.87
C PHE A 8 -33.35 -49.84 1.13
N HIS A 9 -32.28 -49.55 1.86
CA HIS A 9 -31.78 -48.19 2.03
C HIS A 9 -30.88 -47.82 0.84
N PRO A 10 -31.16 -46.76 0.06
CA PRO A 10 -30.22 -46.28 -0.94
C PRO A 10 -29.01 -45.62 -0.28
N PRO A 11 -27.77 -45.80 -0.80
CA PRO A 11 -26.60 -45.11 -0.27
C PRO A 11 -26.68 -43.60 -0.53
N ALA A 12 -26.29 -42.82 0.47
CA ALA A 12 -26.19 -41.37 0.40
C ALA A 12 -25.22 -40.91 -0.72
N PRO A 13 -25.48 -39.79 -1.40
CA PRO A 13 -24.58 -39.30 -2.44
C PRO A 13 -23.23 -38.92 -1.84
N SER A 14 -22.16 -39.52 -2.38
CA SER A 14 -20.78 -39.17 -2.05
C SER A 14 -20.53 -37.71 -2.44
N ARG A 15 -20.34 -36.85 -1.43
CA ARG A 15 -19.79 -35.52 -1.62
C ARG A 15 -18.42 -35.67 -2.27
N ARG A 16 -18.32 -35.38 -3.57
CA ARG A 16 -17.04 -35.10 -4.22
C ARG A 16 -16.45 -33.88 -3.52
N THR A 17 -15.53 -34.13 -2.60
CA THR A 17 -14.61 -33.13 -2.10
C THR A 17 -13.81 -32.66 -3.30
N PHE A 18 -14.19 -31.53 -3.90
CA PHE A 18 -13.28 -30.77 -4.74
C PHE A 18 -12.11 -30.40 -3.83
N LEU A 19 -10.98 -31.09 -3.99
CA LEU A 19 -9.70 -30.57 -3.56
C LEU A 19 -9.50 -29.26 -4.33
N SER A 20 -9.88 -28.16 -3.70
CA SER A 20 -9.34 -26.85 -4.04
C SER A 20 -7.85 -26.97 -3.77
N SER A 21 -7.08 -27.06 -4.84
CA SER A 21 -5.64 -26.89 -4.81
C SER A 21 -5.35 -25.47 -4.35
N SER A 22 -5.29 -25.30 -3.02
CA SER A 22 -4.74 -24.11 -2.40
C SER A 22 -3.30 -23.99 -2.88
N LYS A 23 -3.06 -22.97 -3.72
CA LYS A 23 -1.73 -22.54 -4.13
C LYS A 23 -0.93 -22.27 -2.85
N PRO A 24 0.18 -22.98 -2.59
CA PRO A 24 0.93 -22.76 -1.37
C PRO A 24 1.68 -21.43 -1.44
N SER A 25 1.58 -20.72 -0.32
CA SER A 25 2.59 -19.84 0.29
C SER A 25 3.21 -18.75 -0.57
N GLY A 26 2.89 -17.51 -0.20
CA GLY A 26 3.61 -16.32 -0.65
C GLY A 26 5.11 -16.49 -0.44
N SER A 27 5.87 -16.19 -1.49
CA SER A 27 7.26 -15.86 -1.34
C SER A 27 7.37 -14.73 -0.32
N ARG A 28 8.20 -14.92 0.69
CA ARG A 28 8.69 -13.84 1.54
C ARG A 28 9.38 -12.87 0.58
N MET A 29 8.66 -11.86 0.09
CA MET A 29 9.27 -10.81 -0.71
C MET A 29 10.35 -10.22 0.18
N GLU A 30 11.61 -10.46 -0.16
CA GLU A 30 12.71 -9.68 0.38
C GLU A 30 12.39 -8.22 0.09
N GLN A 31 12.11 -7.47 1.16
CA GLN A 31 11.82 -6.06 1.01
C GLN A 31 13.11 -5.40 0.52
N PRO A 32 13.05 -4.59 -0.55
CA PRO A 32 14.24 -3.93 -1.07
C PRO A 32 14.93 -3.11 0.03
N PRO A 33 16.26 -3.04 0.03
CA PRO A 33 17.01 -2.30 1.04
C PRO A 33 16.58 -0.84 1.03
N ARG A 34 16.14 -0.32 2.19
CA ARG A 34 15.80 1.10 2.33
C ARG A 34 17.07 1.90 2.63
N PRO A 35 17.31 3.04 1.95
CA PRO A 35 18.49 3.88 2.17
C PRO A 35 18.47 4.53 3.56
N LYS A 36 19.61 5.12 3.94
CA LYS A 36 19.76 5.78 5.25
C LYS A 36 18.69 6.87 5.41
N ARG A 37 18.13 6.90 6.61
CA ARG A 37 16.94 7.64 7.01
C ARG A 37 17.25 9.16 7.05
N ARG A 38 16.75 9.91 6.07
CA ARG A 38 16.60 11.36 6.21
C ARG A 38 15.30 11.62 6.97
N GLU A 39 15.33 12.56 7.91
CA GLU A 39 14.13 13.03 8.60
C GLU A 39 13.60 14.27 7.86
N MET A 40 12.34 14.21 7.45
CA MET A 40 11.66 15.26 6.70
C MET A 40 10.43 15.69 7.48
N GLY A 41 10.27 16.99 7.72
CA GLY A 41 9.08 17.53 8.37
C GLY A 41 7.84 17.43 7.47
N LEU A 42 6.65 17.41 8.06
CA LEU A 42 5.40 17.39 7.30
C LEU A 42 5.23 18.65 6.44
N ASP A 43 5.69 19.80 6.94
CA ASP A 43 5.74 21.07 6.23
C ASP A 43 6.60 21.00 4.96
N GLU A 44 7.75 20.31 5.05
CA GLU A 44 8.62 20.10 3.90
C GLU A 44 7.94 19.17 2.88
N VAL A 45 7.23 18.13 3.33
CA VAL A 45 6.46 17.26 2.43
C VAL A 45 5.41 18.06 1.67
N VAL A 46 4.68 18.95 2.36
CA VAL A 46 3.69 19.86 1.75
C VAL A 46 4.36 20.84 0.78
N SER A 47 5.53 21.37 1.13
CA SER A 47 6.31 22.24 0.26
C SER A 47 6.74 21.55 -1.04
N VAL A 48 7.11 20.27 -0.98
CA VAL A 48 7.45 19.45 -2.16
C VAL A 48 6.25 19.22 -3.07
N ILE A 49 5.04 19.13 -2.52
CA ILE A 49 3.82 19.03 -3.32
C ILE A 49 3.60 20.34 -4.10
N GLY A 50 3.79 21.49 -3.46
CA GLY A 50 3.74 22.80 -4.11
C GLY A 50 2.39 23.18 -4.71
N ASP A 51 1.33 22.45 -4.35
CA ASP A 51 -0.03 22.67 -4.82
C ASP A 51 -0.81 23.51 -3.78
N PRO A 52 -1.37 24.68 -4.16
CA PRO A 52 -2.10 25.55 -3.23
C PRO A 52 -3.41 24.93 -2.73
N SER A 53 -3.91 23.87 -3.36
CA SER A 53 -5.12 23.15 -2.96
C SER A 53 -4.86 22.06 -1.91
N VAL A 54 -3.60 21.84 -1.50
CA VAL A 54 -3.27 20.91 -0.42
C VAL A 54 -3.99 21.32 0.86
N LEU A 55 -4.71 20.37 1.45
CA LEU A 55 -5.27 20.51 2.79
C LEU A 55 -4.54 19.57 3.74
N VAL A 56 -4.16 20.07 4.91
CA VAL A 56 -3.57 19.26 5.97
C VAL A 56 -4.55 19.21 7.13
N HIS A 57 -5.02 18.00 7.44
CA HIS A 57 -5.88 17.73 8.58
C HIS A 57 -5.05 17.22 9.75
N GLY A 58 -5.34 17.69 10.96
CA GLY A 58 -4.64 17.26 12.17
C GLY A 58 -3.29 17.95 12.40
N SER A 59 -2.50 17.41 13.31
CA SER A 59 -1.20 17.97 13.71
C SER A 59 -0.08 16.97 13.50
N GLU A 60 1.12 17.46 13.20
CA GLU A 60 2.30 16.63 12.98
C GLU A 60 2.61 15.73 14.18
N ARG A 61 2.97 14.47 13.90
CA ARG A 61 3.29 13.46 14.93
C ARG A 61 4.76 13.11 15.03
N GLY A 62 5.55 13.44 14.01
CA GLY A 62 6.96 13.13 13.93
C GLY A 62 7.46 13.19 12.48
N PRO A 63 8.78 13.06 12.28
CA PRO A 63 9.38 13.20 10.97
C PRO A 63 8.98 12.04 10.05
N VAL A 64 8.72 12.39 8.79
CA VAL A 64 8.59 11.44 7.67
C VAL A 64 9.97 10.98 7.25
N THR A 65 10.13 9.67 7.10
CA THR A 65 11.43 9.04 6.88
C THR A 65 11.44 7.93 5.85
N GLY A 66 10.25 7.62 5.38
CA GLY A 66 9.98 6.67 4.32
C GLY A 66 8.59 6.97 3.78
N ILE A 67 8.27 6.33 2.68
CA ILE A 67 6.95 6.39 2.06
C ILE A 67 6.60 5.00 1.57
N GLU A 68 5.35 4.58 1.80
CA GLU A 68 4.89 3.24 1.47
C GLU A 68 3.45 3.25 0.97
N LEU A 69 3.18 2.45 -0.07
CA LEU A 69 1.85 2.32 -0.69
C LEU A 69 1.08 1.12 -0.16
N ASP A 70 1.80 0.08 0.29
CA ASP A 70 1.22 -1.14 0.83
C ASP A 70 1.20 -1.07 2.35
N SER A 71 -0.01 -1.00 2.94
CA SER A 71 -0.20 -0.92 4.39
C SER A 71 0.47 -2.05 5.17
N ARG A 72 0.73 -3.20 4.52
CA ARG A 72 1.42 -4.36 5.09
C ARG A 72 2.93 -4.18 5.20
N LEU A 73 3.51 -3.25 4.43
CA LEU A 73 4.94 -2.98 4.37
C LEU A 73 5.33 -1.68 5.10
N VAL A 74 4.34 -0.94 5.60
CA VAL A 74 4.55 0.27 6.39
C VAL A 74 5.46 -0.02 7.57
N ARG A 75 6.43 0.87 7.78
CA ARG A 75 7.34 0.85 8.92
C ARG A 75 7.14 2.12 9.76
N PRO A 76 7.57 2.11 11.03
CA PRO A 76 7.55 3.31 11.86
C PRO A 76 8.21 4.51 11.17
N GLY A 77 7.49 5.64 11.11
CA GLY A 77 7.91 6.88 10.47
C GLY A 77 7.69 6.97 8.96
N ASP A 78 6.95 6.03 8.37
CA ASP A 78 6.53 6.15 6.98
C ASP A 78 5.35 7.10 6.82
N LEU A 79 5.33 7.82 5.69
CA LEU A 79 4.13 8.39 5.10
C LEU A 79 3.40 7.28 4.35
N PHE A 80 2.16 6.97 4.76
CA PHE A 80 1.34 6.02 4.03
C PHE A 80 0.61 6.70 2.88
N ALA A 81 0.88 6.26 1.65
CA ALA A 81 0.27 6.81 0.44
C ALA A 81 -1.01 6.02 0.08
N ALA A 82 -2.13 6.47 0.64
CA ALA A 82 -3.46 5.91 0.43
C ALA A 82 -4.06 6.39 -0.90
N MET A 83 -3.75 5.68 -1.99
CA MET A 83 -4.15 6.07 -3.35
C MET A 83 -5.50 5.49 -3.79
N PRO A 84 -6.22 6.15 -4.72
CA PRO A 84 -7.28 5.51 -5.48
C PRO A 84 -6.71 4.37 -6.33
N GLY A 85 -7.27 3.17 -6.18
CA GLY A 85 -6.89 1.97 -6.91
C GLY A 85 -7.98 1.52 -7.89
N HIS A 86 -7.65 0.64 -8.82
CA HIS A 86 -8.62 0.09 -9.79
C HIS A 86 -9.71 -0.76 -9.14
N VAL A 87 -9.41 -1.43 -8.02
CA VAL A 87 -10.31 -2.36 -7.34
C VAL A 87 -10.81 -1.77 -6.02
N MET A 88 -9.93 -1.10 -5.28
CA MET A 88 -10.22 -0.57 -3.95
C MET A 88 -9.35 0.65 -3.69
N HIS A 89 -9.90 1.62 -2.95
CA HIS A 89 -9.17 2.79 -2.49
C HIS A 89 -8.26 2.44 -1.30
N GLY A 90 -7.01 2.93 -1.29
CA GLY A 90 -6.02 2.60 -0.26
C GLY A 90 -6.36 3.12 1.14
N ALA A 91 -7.18 4.17 1.24
CA ALA A 91 -7.60 4.78 2.52
C ALA A 91 -8.32 3.80 3.45
N VAL A 92 -8.97 2.77 2.92
CA VAL A 92 -9.60 1.70 3.71
C VAL A 92 -8.62 0.95 4.61
N PHE A 93 -7.31 1.00 4.28
CA PHE A 93 -6.23 0.40 5.07
C PHE A 93 -5.55 1.39 6.00
N GLY A 94 -6.10 2.61 6.18
CA GLY A 94 -5.53 3.65 7.03
C GLY A 94 -5.28 3.18 8.47
N SER A 95 -6.25 2.48 9.08
CA SER A 95 -6.09 1.95 10.45
C SER A 95 -4.93 0.97 10.56
N GLN A 96 -4.74 0.12 9.55
CA GLN A 96 -3.63 -0.83 9.52
C GLN A 96 -2.30 -0.10 9.37
N ALA A 97 -2.21 0.91 8.49
CA ALA A 97 -1.00 1.69 8.30
C ALA A 97 -0.59 2.44 9.59
N VAL A 98 -1.56 3.06 10.27
CA VAL A 98 -1.31 3.73 11.57
C VAL A 98 -0.84 2.73 12.62
N ALA A 99 -1.46 1.56 12.71
CA ALA A 99 -1.03 0.50 13.63
C ALA A 99 0.40 -0.01 13.34
N SER A 100 0.82 0.00 12.07
CA SER A 100 2.20 -0.33 11.64
C SER A 100 3.21 0.81 11.89
N GLY A 101 2.76 1.98 12.35
CA GLY A 101 3.62 3.11 12.71
C GLY A 101 3.73 4.20 11.64
N ALA A 102 2.78 4.29 10.70
CA ALA A 102 2.69 5.46 9.83
C ALA A 102 2.56 6.74 10.66
N VAL A 103 3.31 7.78 10.30
CA VAL A 103 3.28 9.09 10.99
C VAL A 103 2.41 10.12 10.28
N ALA A 104 1.98 9.83 9.06
CA ALA A 104 1.10 10.66 8.24
C ALA A 104 0.43 9.80 7.15
N ILE A 105 -0.68 10.29 6.59
CA ILE A 105 -1.35 9.68 5.43
C ILE A 105 -1.46 10.70 4.30
N LEU A 106 -1.12 10.32 3.07
CA LEU A 106 -1.37 11.08 1.84
C LEU A 106 -2.53 10.43 1.08
N THR A 107 -3.57 11.19 0.74
CA THR A 107 -4.77 10.69 0.07
C THR A 107 -5.48 11.79 -0.73
N ASP A 108 -6.50 11.43 -1.51
CA ASP A 108 -7.47 12.38 -2.05
C ASP A 108 -8.68 12.59 -1.12
N GLY A 109 -9.57 13.52 -1.50
CA GLY A 109 -10.77 13.84 -0.71
C GLY A 109 -11.75 12.69 -0.55
N GLU A 110 -11.81 11.76 -1.52
CA GLU A 110 -12.59 10.52 -1.36
C GLU A 110 -12.00 9.68 -0.23
N GLY A 111 -10.68 9.48 -0.26
CA GLY A 111 -10.00 8.76 0.80
C GLY A 111 -10.08 9.44 2.17
N VAL A 112 -10.06 10.77 2.26
CA VAL A 112 -10.33 11.48 3.54
C VAL A 112 -11.67 11.06 4.13
N SER A 113 -12.69 10.92 3.29
CA SER A 113 -14.05 10.51 3.70
C SER A 113 -14.12 9.03 4.10
N MET A 114 -13.20 8.20 3.63
CA MET A 114 -13.11 6.77 3.98
C MET A 114 -12.30 6.50 5.25
N LEU A 115 -11.41 7.42 5.65
CA LEU A 115 -10.63 7.26 6.86
C LEU A 115 -11.54 7.30 8.10
N THR A 116 -11.25 6.42 9.06
CA THR A 116 -11.97 6.45 10.33
C THR A 116 -11.63 7.71 11.12
N GLU A 117 -12.57 8.16 11.94
CA GLU A 117 -12.37 9.27 12.86
C GLU A 117 -11.20 9.05 13.82
N GLU A 118 -10.92 7.80 14.17
CA GLU A 118 -9.75 7.44 14.96
C GLU A 118 -8.45 7.72 14.21
N VAL A 119 -8.34 7.27 12.96
CA VAL A 119 -7.16 7.52 12.12
C VAL A 119 -6.92 9.03 11.95
N ARG A 120 -7.97 9.79 11.65
CA ARG A 120 -7.88 11.26 11.46
C ARG A 120 -7.44 12.01 12.72
N ARG A 121 -7.62 11.42 13.91
CA ARG A 121 -7.11 11.97 15.19
C ARG A 121 -5.69 11.53 15.50
N LEU A 122 -5.32 10.32 15.08
CA LEU A 122 -4.03 9.72 15.42
C LEU A 122 -2.88 10.29 14.59
N VAL A 123 -3.09 10.54 13.30
CA VAL A 123 -2.05 11.02 12.40
C VAL A 123 -2.57 12.14 11.50
N PRO A 124 -1.70 13.07 11.06
CA PRO A 124 -2.08 14.06 10.07
C PRO A 124 -2.43 13.40 8.73
N VAL A 125 -3.38 14.01 8.03
CA VAL A 125 -3.82 13.58 6.70
C VAL A 125 -3.57 14.71 5.72
N ILE A 126 -2.73 14.46 4.72
CA ILE A 126 -2.48 15.33 3.59
C ILE A 126 -3.48 14.96 2.49
N GLU A 127 -4.39 15.88 2.19
CA GLU A 127 -5.37 15.75 1.13
C GLU A 127 -4.91 16.52 -0.11
N VAL A 128 -4.89 15.83 -1.25
CA VAL A 128 -4.57 16.41 -2.56
C VAL A 128 -5.45 15.80 -3.64
N ALA A 129 -5.80 16.55 -4.69
CA ALA A 129 -6.71 16.06 -5.73
C ALA A 129 -6.17 14.86 -6.52
N ALA A 130 -4.85 14.78 -6.73
CA ALA A 130 -4.21 13.72 -7.53
C ALA A 130 -2.96 13.18 -6.81
N PRO A 131 -3.09 12.41 -5.71
CA PRO A 131 -1.95 12.02 -4.88
C PRO A 131 -0.88 11.25 -5.67
N ARG A 132 -1.30 10.49 -6.70
CA ARG A 132 -0.40 9.72 -7.57
C ARG A 132 0.59 10.57 -8.37
N SER A 133 0.26 11.80 -8.74
CA SER A 133 1.18 12.68 -9.49
C SER A 133 2.35 13.17 -8.63
N PHE A 134 2.15 13.29 -7.31
CA PHE A 134 3.15 13.80 -6.38
C PHE A 134 4.04 12.71 -5.78
N LEU A 135 3.59 11.46 -5.81
CA LEU A 135 4.27 10.32 -5.18
C LEU A 135 5.76 10.21 -5.55
N GLY A 136 6.10 10.40 -6.83
CA GLY A 136 7.48 10.32 -7.29
C GLY A 136 8.38 11.39 -6.68
N MET A 137 7.91 12.65 -6.65
CA MET A 137 8.67 13.78 -6.10
C MET A 137 8.77 13.72 -4.58
N ILE A 138 7.70 13.32 -3.88
CA ILE A 138 7.73 13.11 -2.42
C ILE A 138 8.71 11.99 -2.09
N SER A 139 8.62 10.84 -2.76
CA SER A 139 9.54 9.72 -2.55
C SER A 139 11.00 10.11 -2.79
N ALA A 140 11.27 10.80 -3.90
CA ALA A 140 12.60 11.32 -4.18
C ALA A 140 13.09 12.25 -3.05
N SER A 141 12.26 13.15 -2.54
CA SER A 141 12.64 14.10 -1.49
C SER A 141 12.86 13.43 -0.13
N VAL A 142 12.01 12.48 0.23
CA VAL A 142 12.14 11.66 1.45
C VAL A 142 13.44 10.85 1.43
N TYR A 143 13.81 10.29 0.27
CA TYR A 143 15.03 9.48 0.12
C TYR A 143 16.26 10.27 -0.35
N GLY A 144 16.22 11.61 -0.34
CA GLY A 144 17.40 12.45 -0.62
C GLY A 144 17.84 12.49 -2.09
N ARG A 145 16.89 12.33 -3.03
CA ARG A 145 17.05 12.43 -4.49
C ARG A 145 18.20 11.55 -5.01
N PRO A 146 18.14 10.22 -4.80
CA PRO A 146 19.24 9.31 -5.11
C PRO A 146 19.63 9.29 -6.60
N ALA A 147 18.68 9.61 -7.49
CA ALA A 147 18.92 9.72 -8.92
C ALA A 147 19.91 10.85 -9.28
N ASP A 148 20.06 11.88 -8.45
CA ASP A 148 21.00 12.99 -8.72
C ASP A 148 22.47 12.56 -8.49
N ALA A 149 22.69 11.45 -7.78
CA ALA A 149 24.02 10.92 -7.47
C ALA A 149 24.50 9.82 -8.45
N VAL A 150 23.67 9.45 -9.44
CA VAL A 150 23.98 8.37 -10.39
C VAL A 150 23.52 8.71 -11.80
N THR A 151 24.20 8.16 -12.81
CA THR A 151 23.68 8.18 -14.19
C THR A 151 22.54 7.18 -14.32
N LEU A 152 21.31 7.66 -14.50
CA LEU A 152 20.12 6.82 -14.66
C LEU A 152 19.81 6.59 -16.14
N VAL A 153 19.72 5.32 -16.56
CA VAL A 153 19.31 4.91 -17.92
C VAL A 153 17.94 4.22 -17.86
N GLY A 154 16.96 4.77 -18.58
CA GLY A 154 15.61 4.21 -18.66
C GLY A 154 15.43 3.37 -19.92
N VAL A 155 15.15 2.07 -19.77
CA VAL A 155 14.81 1.17 -20.89
C VAL A 155 13.30 0.94 -20.94
N THR A 156 12.66 1.31 -22.04
CA THR A 156 11.21 1.11 -22.28
C THR A 156 10.97 0.34 -23.57
N GLY A 157 9.75 -0.20 -23.74
CA GLY A 157 9.35 -0.98 -24.91
C GLY A 157 8.62 -2.27 -24.52
N THR A 158 7.85 -2.84 -25.43
CA THR A 158 7.05 -4.06 -25.17
C THR A 158 7.96 -5.25 -24.85
N ASN A 159 9.07 -5.39 -25.57
CA ASN A 159 10.02 -6.49 -25.45
C ASN A 159 11.44 -5.97 -25.18
N GLY A 160 12.33 -6.83 -24.67
CA GLY A 160 13.76 -6.54 -24.56
C GLY A 160 14.21 -5.69 -23.37
N LYS A 161 13.30 -5.11 -22.56
CA LYS A 161 13.65 -4.29 -21.38
C LYS A 161 14.64 -4.98 -20.45
N THR A 162 14.33 -6.20 -20.03
CA THR A 162 15.20 -6.98 -19.15
C THR A 162 16.54 -7.27 -19.83
N THR A 163 16.54 -7.76 -21.07
CA THR A 163 17.78 -8.11 -21.78
C THR A 163 18.72 -6.92 -21.93
N VAL A 164 18.19 -5.75 -22.33
CA VAL A 164 18.98 -4.54 -22.53
C VAL A 164 19.50 -3.98 -21.20
N SER A 165 18.77 -4.15 -20.09
CA SER A 165 19.25 -3.73 -18.76
C SER A 165 20.44 -4.54 -18.22
N TYR A 166 20.76 -5.71 -18.78
CA TYR A 166 21.87 -6.57 -18.34
C TYR A 166 23.14 -6.46 -19.23
N MET A 167 23.06 -5.76 -20.38
CA MET A 167 24.16 -5.61 -21.34
C MET A 167 24.90 -4.30 -21.13
#